data_AF-A0A8J8F9H6-F1
#
_entry.id   AF-A0A8J8F9H6-F1
#
_cell.length_a   1.000
_cell.length_b   1.000
_cell.length_c   1.000
_cell.angle_alpha   90.00
_cell.angle_beta   90.00
_cell.angle_gamma   90.00
#
_symmetry.space_group_name_H-M   'P 1'
#
loop_
_entity.id
_entity.type
_entity.pdbx_description
1 polymer ?
#
loop_
_entity_poly.entity_id
_entity_poly.type
_entity_poly.pdbx_seq_one_letter_code
_entity_poly.pdbx_strand_id
1 'polypeptide(L)'
;MGAEEGRFKCTKNLGGDVEKMMKKSRIALEVMLVVALLFGVAFVQAMGTEATEAGILSNRDRTLEYISQTHDMPEEQMTIINEGEANYPLTNQKLYCTKIMDKKSGEVYGLYIDEDGDFVDIKTIEDKEEAEYFRRYGKLEPELYERLQDMRSDEKIKVGIWLTSGDINKPKPDGGEISEEVESEMLTSKRSAYALKEKTLMDFLSAKGFEITYACQYAPLIFAELPKDAIMELSNRPDVDAIYISRTYEPELNSAAPTEKANVVWNRGITGTGIKVAVVEDGGIAFANSYLADGSYFNSANPNIQSHETAIAGIIESTHSTYKGIAYGAPALLSANAQTLDDDDIIGATEWAINNGARILSNSWGSDTNLQLSSMDRYLDHVVWSNYRTVVKSAGNKGTGSGNVTSPCLGYNMITIGAIDDKDTSSWSDDIMWSKSSYKDPISPHNDRVKKMVQER
;
A
#
# COMPACT_ATOMS: atom_id res chain seq x y z
N MET A 1 -23.88 -59.92 -24.32
CA MET A 1 -22.77 -60.89 -24.29
C MET A 1 -21.92 -60.55 -25.51
N GLY A 2 -20.78 -59.86 -25.42
CA GLY A 2 -19.72 -59.86 -24.38
C GLY A 2 -18.74 -61.00 -24.66
N ALA A 3 -17.41 -60.87 -24.59
CA ALA A 3 -16.49 -59.74 -24.33
C ALA A 3 -15.11 -60.07 -25.01
N GLU A 4 -13.95 -59.44 -24.81
CA GLU A 4 -13.45 -58.42 -23.86
C GLU A 4 -12.21 -57.67 -24.44
N GLU A 5 -11.41 -57.00 -23.60
CA GLU A 5 -10.23 -56.18 -23.96
C GLU A 5 -8.89 -56.94 -24.09
N GLY A 6 -7.86 -56.31 -24.68
CA GLY A 6 -6.47 -56.79 -24.69
C GLY A 6 -5.42 -55.67 -24.86
N ARG A 7 -4.85 -55.18 -23.75
CA ARG A 7 -3.94 -54.02 -23.67
C ARG A 7 -2.57 -54.20 -24.33
N PHE A 8 -2.05 -53.15 -24.97
CA PHE A 8 -0.61 -52.92 -25.10
C PHE A 8 -0.04 -52.23 -23.85
N LYS A 9 1.14 -52.67 -23.37
CA LYS A 9 1.83 -52.06 -22.21
C LYS A 9 2.87 -51.02 -22.63
N CYS A 10 2.90 -49.93 -21.88
CA CYS A 10 3.89 -48.85 -21.95
C CYS A 10 5.24 -49.25 -21.33
N THR A 11 6.34 -48.67 -21.84
CA THR A 11 7.58 -48.47 -21.06
C THR A 11 8.30 -47.16 -21.40
N LYS A 12 8.31 -46.26 -20.40
CA LYS A 12 9.40 -45.36 -19.95
C LYS A 12 9.88 -44.17 -20.81
N ASN A 13 9.43 -42.99 -20.35
CA ASN A 13 10.24 -41.90 -19.78
C ASN A 13 11.53 -41.42 -20.47
N LEU A 14 11.42 -40.23 -21.09
CA LEU A 14 12.53 -39.26 -21.25
C LEU A 14 12.19 -37.85 -20.71
N GLY A 15 11.08 -37.68 -19.98
CA GLY A 15 10.60 -36.37 -19.51
C GLY A 15 11.34 -35.75 -18.31
N GLY A 16 12.29 -36.46 -17.68
CA GLY A 16 12.85 -36.06 -16.38
C GLY A 16 13.88 -34.93 -16.41
N ASP A 17 14.64 -34.77 -17.50
CA ASP A 17 15.83 -33.90 -17.51
C ASP A 17 15.59 -32.54 -18.20
N VAL A 18 14.66 -32.45 -19.15
CA VAL A 18 14.29 -31.16 -19.78
C VAL A 18 13.53 -30.27 -18.78
N GLU A 19 12.63 -30.84 -17.98
CA GLU A 19 11.88 -30.09 -16.95
C GLU A 19 12.80 -29.60 -15.82
N LYS A 20 13.84 -30.37 -15.47
CA LYS A 20 14.87 -29.97 -14.50
C LYS A 20 15.82 -28.89 -15.02
N MET A 21 16.10 -28.83 -16.32
CA MET A 21 16.86 -27.73 -16.91
C MET A 21 16.06 -26.43 -16.92
N MET A 22 14.77 -26.46 -17.31
CA MET A 22 13.96 -25.24 -17.39
C MET A 22 13.54 -24.65 -16.03
N LYS A 23 13.44 -25.45 -14.95
CA LYS A 23 13.18 -24.93 -13.60
C LYS A 23 14.36 -24.16 -12.99
N LYS A 24 15.61 -24.47 -13.37
CA LYS A 24 16.80 -23.87 -12.75
C LYS A 24 17.10 -22.42 -13.16
N SER A 25 16.55 -21.92 -14.27
CA SER A 25 16.78 -20.53 -14.71
C SER A 25 15.66 -19.55 -14.32
N ARG A 26 14.53 -20.02 -13.77
CA ARG A 26 13.40 -19.14 -13.40
C ARG A 26 13.59 -18.40 -12.07
N ILE A 27 14.31 -19.00 -11.13
CA ILE A 27 14.29 -18.58 -9.71
C ILE A 27 15.23 -17.37 -9.43
N ALA A 28 16.12 -17.03 -10.35
CA ALA A 28 16.90 -15.78 -10.28
C ALA A 28 16.16 -14.58 -10.92
N LEU A 29 15.16 -14.83 -11.78
CA LEU A 29 14.54 -13.81 -12.63
C LEU A 29 13.41 -13.04 -11.90
N GLU A 30 12.66 -13.73 -11.04
CA GLU A 30 11.48 -13.15 -10.38
C GLU A 30 11.81 -12.14 -9.26
N VAL A 31 13.06 -12.05 -8.79
CA VAL A 31 13.43 -11.13 -7.69
C VAL A 31 13.85 -9.75 -8.18
N MET A 32 14.51 -9.63 -9.35
CA MET A 32 14.86 -8.32 -9.91
C MET A 32 13.71 -7.66 -10.68
N LEU A 33 12.83 -8.42 -11.35
CA LEU A 33 11.65 -7.85 -12.01
C LEU A 33 10.72 -7.09 -11.03
N VAL A 34 10.61 -7.55 -9.77
CA VAL A 34 9.73 -6.92 -8.77
C VAL A 34 10.20 -5.52 -8.36
N VAL A 35 11.49 -5.20 -8.46
CA VAL A 35 11.99 -3.86 -8.16
C VAL A 35 11.72 -2.88 -9.33
N ALA A 36 11.81 -3.35 -10.58
CA ALA A 36 11.44 -2.55 -11.75
C ALA A 36 9.92 -2.32 -11.84
N LEU A 37 9.09 -3.32 -11.49
CA LEU A 37 7.63 -3.22 -11.47
C LEU A 37 7.07 -2.30 -10.37
N LEU A 38 7.86 -1.95 -9.36
CA LEU A 38 7.44 -1.07 -8.27
C LEU A 38 7.77 0.43 -8.48
N PHE A 39 8.63 0.76 -9.45
CA PHE A 39 8.96 2.15 -9.82
C PHE A 39 8.89 2.35 -11.35
N GLY A 40 7.68 2.36 -11.89
CA GLY A 40 7.45 2.54 -13.34
C GLY A 40 6.05 2.95 -13.80
N VAL A 41 5.01 2.83 -12.95
CA VAL A 41 3.66 3.32 -13.27
C VAL A 41 3.50 4.77 -12.81
N ALA A 42 4.01 5.69 -13.62
CA ALA A 42 3.64 7.09 -13.48
C ALA A 42 2.16 7.24 -13.87
N PHE A 43 1.29 7.55 -12.90
CA PHE A 43 -0.09 7.95 -13.17
C PHE A 43 -0.12 9.34 -13.80
N VAL A 44 0.11 9.40 -15.11
CA VAL A 44 -0.25 10.57 -15.92
C VAL A 44 -1.71 10.42 -16.29
N GLN A 45 -2.57 11.32 -15.81
CA GLN A 45 -3.87 11.52 -16.45
C GLN A 45 -3.59 12.06 -17.85
N ALA A 46 -3.80 11.23 -18.88
CA ALA A 46 -3.76 11.67 -20.25
C ALA A 46 -4.86 12.74 -20.47
N MET A 47 -4.46 14.02 -20.44
CA MET A 47 -5.32 15.09 -20.94
C MET A 47 -5.54 14.84 -22.44
N GLY A 48 -6.78 14.55 -22.80
CA GLY A 48 -7.13 14.09 -24.14
C GLY A 48 -6.65 15.05 -25.23
N THR A 49 -5.95 14.51 -26.21
CA THR A 49 -5.81 15.13 -27.54
C THR A 49 -6.75 14.38 -28.48
N GLU A 50 -7.79 15.07 -28.96
CA GLU A 50 -8.69 14.52 -29.97
C GLU A 50 -7.96 14.35 -31.31
N ALA A 51 -7.41 13.16 -31.56
CA ALA A 51 -7.00 12.75 -32.90
C ALA A 51 -8.24 12.41 -33.73
N THR A 52 -8.81 13.41 -34.40
CA THR A 52 -9.94 13.24 -35.34
C THR A 52 -9.44 12.82 -36.73
N GLU A 53 -9.09 11.54 -36.89
CA GLU A 53 -9.05 10.90 -38.21
C GLU A 53 -9.96 9.66 -38.24
N ALA A 54 -10.87 9.64 -39.22
CA ALA A 54 -11.86 8.58 -39.35
C ALA A 54 -11.20 7.29 -39.89
N GLY A 55 -11.07 6.27 -39.03
CA GLY A 55 -10.68 4.91 -39.45
C GLY A 55 -9.72 4.17 -38.51
N ILE A 56 -9.15 4.82 -37.49
CA ILE A 56 -8.27 4.18 -36.51
C ILE A 56 -9.06 3.94 -35.22
N LEU A 57 -9.21 2.67 -34.83
CA LEU A 57 -9.82 2.28 -33.55
C LEU A 57 -8.96 2.75 -32.38
N SER A 58 -9.58 3.14 -31.26
CA SER A 58 -8.80 3.47 -30.07
C SER A 58 -8.12 2.21 -29.52
N ASN A 59 -6.98 2.33 -28.85
CA ASN A 59 -6.29 1.15 -28.28
C ASN A 59 -7.19 0.34 -27.32
N ARG A 60 -8.19 0.98 -26.70
CA ARG A 60 -9.25 0.32 -25.91
C ARG A 60 -10.15 -0.58 -26.76
N ASP A 61 -10.63 -0.07 -27.90
CA ASP A 61 -11.50 -0.84 -28.79
C ASP A 61 -10.70 -1.97 -29.45
N ARG A 62 -9.43 -1.72 -29.78
CA ARG A 62 -8.50 -2.71 -30.35
C ARG A 62 -8.25 -3.88 -29.40
N THR A 63 -8.11 -3.66 -28.08
CA THR A 63 -7.91 -4.76 -27.12
C THR A 63 -9.19 -5.57 -26.90
N LEU A 64 -10.36 -4.92 -26.90
CA LEU A 64 -11.66 -5.61 -26.87
C LEU A 64 -11.89 -6.44 -28.14
N GLU A 65 -11.65 -5.88 -29.33
CA GLU A 65 -11.75 -6.60 -30.61
C GLU A 65 -10.76 -7.77 -30.65
N TYR A 66 -9.51 -7.58 -30.20
CA TYR A 66 -8.50 -8.63 -30.17
C TYR A 66 -8.93 -9.83 -29.30
N ILE A 67 -9.43 -9.59 -28.07
CA ILE A 67 -9.97 -10.69 -27.26
C ILE A 67 -11.22 -11.29 -27.90
N SER A 68 -12.10 -10.48 -28.50
CA SER A 68 -13.31 -10.97 -29.15
C SER A 68 -13.01 -11.95 -30.28
N GLN A 69 -12.07 -11.59 -31.16
CA GLN A 69 -11.62 -12.43 -32.27
C GLN A 69 -10.80 -13.64 -31.81
N THR A 70 -9.91 -13.47 -30.82
CA THR A 70 -8.97 -14.53 -30.40
C THR A 70 -9.63 -15.58 -29.49
N HIS A 71 -10.64 -15.19 -28.71
CA HIS A 71 -11.29 -16.05 -27.70
C HIS A 71 -12.79 -16.32 -27.99
N ASP A 72 -13.32 -15.91 -29.15
CA ASP A 72 -14.75 -16.02 -29.54
C ASP A 72 -15.68 -15.43 -28.46
N MET A 73 -15.29 -14.27 -27.92
CA MET A 73 -15.90 -13.65 -26.74
C MET A 73 -16.67 -12.38 -27.11
N PRO A 74 -17.99 -12.29 -26.88
CA PRO A 74 -18.73 -11.06 -27.10
C PRO A 74 -18.23 -9.94 -26.18
N GLU A 75 -18.14 -8.70 -26.68
CA GLU A 75 -17.77 -7.53 -25.85
C GLU A 75 -18.67 -7.35 -24.63
N GLU A 76 -19.95 -7.72 -24.75
CA GLU A 76 -20.92 -7.75 -23.66
C GLU A 76 -20.52 -8.68 -22.50
N GLN A 77 -19.69 -9.69 -22.75
CA GLN A 77 -19.14 -10.61 -21.75
C GLN A 77 -17.83 -10.09 -21.10
N MET A 78 -17.21 -9.06 -21.68
CA MET A 78 -15.95 -8.48 -21.21
C MET A 78 -16.15 -7.27 -20.28
N THR A 79 -15.19 -7.04 -19.38
CA THR A 79 -15.04 -5.79 -18.63
C THR A 79 -13.55 -5.45 -18.54
N ILE A 80 -13.15 -4.26 -19.01
CA ILE A 80 -11.82 -3.72 -18.69
C ILE A 80 -11.81 -3.39 -17.20
N ILE A 81 -10.95 -4.09 -16.44
CA ILE A 81 -10.79 -3.91 -14.99
C ILE A 81 -9.57 -3.05 -14.64
N ASN A 82 -8.67 -2.82 -15.60
CA ASN A 82 -7.57 -1.87 -15.47
C ASN A 82 -7.08 -1.45 -16.87
N GLU A 83 -6.67 -0.20 -17.04
CA GLU A 83 -5.95 0.30 -18.22
C GLU A 83 -4.99 1.43 -17.83
N GLY A 84 -3.93 1.63 -18.61
CA GLY A 84 -2.92 2.66 -18.34
C GLY A 84 -1.71 2.55 -19.25
N GLU A 85 -0.61 3.19 -18.86
CA GLU A 85 0.67 3.16 -19.59
C GLU A 85 1.77 2.48 -18.76
N ALA A 86 2.63 1.70 -19.41
CA ALA A 86 3.90 1.23 -18.85
C ALA A 86 5.06 1.88 -19.62
N ASN A 87 6.04 2.41 -18.89
CA ASN A 87 7.20 3.10 -19.44
C ASN A 87 8.48 2.31 -19.13
N TYR A 88 9.28 2.03 -20.15
CA TYR A 88 10.55 1.30 -20.09
C TYR A 88 11.67 2.27 -20.52
N PRO A 89 12.23 3.06 -19.57
CA PRO A 89 13.05 4.23 -19.89
C PRO A 89 14.43 3.92 -20.45
N LEU A 90 15.01 2.73 -20.19
CA LEU A 90 16.35 2.38 -20.67
C LEU A 90 16.32 1.96 -22.14
N THR A 91 15.27 1.26 -22.56
CA THR A 91 15.00 0.90 -23.96
C THR A 91 14.18 1.95 -24.71
N ASN A 92 13.69 2.99 -24.03
CA ASN A 92 12.81 4.02 -24.57
C ASN A 92 11.56 3.41 -25.27
N GLN A 93 10.88 2.50 -24.58
CA GLN A 93 9.63 1.90 -25.05
C GLN A 93 8.47 2.34 -24.14
N LYS A 94 7.31 2.62 -24.73
CA LYS A 94 6.06 2.87 -24.00
C LYS A 94 4.98 1.92 -24.50
N LEU A 95 4.22 1.36 -23.57
CA LEU A 95 3.13 0.44 -23.86
C LEU A 95 1.82 0.99 -23.29
N TYR A 96 0.75 0.94 -24.09
CA TYR A 96 -0.61 0.98 -23.57
C TYR A 96 -0.97 -0.42 -23.03
N CYS A 97 -1.41 -0.46 -21.78
CA CYS A 97 -1.65 -1.67 -21.00
C CYS A 97 -3.14 -1.82 -20.70
N THR A 98 -3.70 -3.01 -20.83
CA THR A 98 -5.07 -3.32 -20.39
C THR A 98 -5.15 -4.66 -19.66
N LYS A 99 -6.10 -4.75 -18.73
CA LYS A 99 -6.56 -6.01 -18.13
C LYS A 99 -8.05 -6.15 -18.37
N ILE A 100 -8.43 -7.18 -19.12
CA ILE A 100 -9.81 -7.49 -19.49
C ILE A 100 -10.24 -8.73 -18.72
N MET A 101 -11.33 -8.62 -17.97
CA MET A 101 -11.93 -9.75 -17.25
C MET A 101 -13.12 -10.30 -18.03
N ASP A 102 -13.15 -11.61 -18.21
CA ASP A 102 -14.36 -12.34 -18.61
C ASP A 102 -15.33 -12.42 -17.42
N LYS A 103 -16.50 -11.78 -17.54
CA LYS A 103 -17.54 -11.78 -16.49
C LYS A 103 -18.13 -13.16 -16.21
N LYS A 104 -17.92 -14.16 -17.08
CA LYS A 104 -18.47 -15.51 -16.97
C LYS A 104 -17.52 -16.50 -16.29
N SER A 105 -16.24 -16.50 -16.67
CA SER A 105 -15.22 -17.38 -16.09
C SER A 105 -14.44 -16.75 -14.93
N GLY A 106 -14.36 -15.41 -14.89
CA GLY A 106 -13.44 -14.68 -14.01
C GLY A 106 -11.98 -14.67 -14.50
N GLU A 107 -11.70 -15.22 -15.69
CA GLU A 107 -10.36 -15.16 -16.30
C GLU A 107 -9.99 -13.71 -16.66
N VAL A 108 -8.70 -13.37 -16.51
CA VAL A 108 -8.18 -12.02 -16.76
C VAL A 108 -7.08 -12.09 -17.81
N TYR A 109 -7.29 -11.40 -18.93
CA TYR A 109 -6.35 -11.26 -20.03
C TYR A 109 -5.60 -9.94 -19.91
N GLY A 110 -4.26 -10.00 -19.94
CA GLY A 110 -3.40 -8.82 -20.03
C GLY A 110 -2.97 -8.58 -21.47
N LEU A 111 -3.19 -7.38 -22.00
CA LEU A 111 -2.78 -6.99 -23.36
C LEU A 111 -1.98 -5.70 -23.35
N TYR A 112 -1.01 -5.64 -24.25
CA TYR A 112 -0.03 -4.56 -24.36
C TYR A 112 0.11 -4.15 -25.83
N ILE A 113 0.04 -2.85 -26.09
CA ILE A 113 0.17 -2.24 -27.42
C ILE A 113 1.31 -1.22 -27.37
N ASP A 114 2.25 -1.25 -28.32
CA ASP A 114 3.36 -0.29 -28.40
C ASP A 114 2.98 1.03 -29.11
N GLU A 115 3.96 1.95 -29.28
CA GLU A 115 3.74 3.26 -29.91
C GLU A 115 3.49 3.19 -31.43
N ASP A 116 3.95 2.13 -32.11
CA ASP A 116 3.60 1.85 -33.52
C ASP A 116 2.20 1.23 -33.64
N GLY A 117 1.66 0.75 -32.51
CA GLY A 117 0.32 0.20 -32.38
C GLY A 117 0.28 -1.32 -32.46
N ASP A 118 1.41 -2.02 -32.46
CA ASP A 118 1.43 -3.49 -32.54
C ASP A 118 1.21 -4.13 -31.16
N PHE A 119 0.58 -5.31 -31.15
CA PHE A 119 0.40 -6.10 -29.93
C PHE A 119 1.71 -6.81 -29.56
N VAL A 120 2.22 -6.54 -28.36
CA VAL A 120 3.51 -7.05 -27.90
C VAL A 120 3.40 -7.99 -26.70
N ASP A 121 4.31 -8.97 -26.64
CA ASP A 121 4.56 -9.74 -25.43
C ASP A 121 5.38 -8.89 -24.44
N ILE A 122 4.73 -8.46 -23.35
CA ILE A 122 5.38 -7.69 -22.27
C ILE A 122 6.67 -8.37 -21.78
N LYS A 123 6.73 -9.71 -21.73
CA LYS A 123 7.92 -10.40 -21.24
C LYS A 123 9.13 -10.14 -22.15
N THR A 124 8.91 -10.06 -23.47
CA THR A 124 9.95 -9.70 -24.43
C THR A 124 10.40 -8.24 -24.28
N ILE A 125 9.58 -7.36 -23.71
CA ILE A 125 9.94 -5.97 -23.39
C ILE A 125 10.72 -5.91 -22.07
N GLU A 126 10.24 -6.60 -21.03
CA GLU A 126 10.90 -6.74 -19.73
C GLU A 126 12.30 -7.38 -19.86
N ASP A 127 12.43 -8.49 -20.60
CA ASP A 127 13.71 -9.17 -20.86
C ASP A 127 14.73 -8.21 -21.55
N LYS A 128 14.28 -7.28 -22.40
CA LYS A 128 15.15 -6.27 -23.05
C LYS A 128 15.56 -5.15 -22.10
N GLU A 129 14.62 -4.62 -21.33
CA GLU A 129 14.88 -3.57 -20.33
C GLU A 129 15.84 -4.07 -19.25
N GLU A 130 15.63 -5.30 -18.76
CA GLU A 130 16.51 -5.97 -17.81
C GLU A 130 17.92 -6.18 -18.39
N ALA A 131 18.03 -6.62 -19.64
CA ALA A 131 19.32 -6.77 -20.32
C ALA A 131 20.07 -5.44 -20.44
N GLU A 132 19.38 -4.33 -20.74
CA GLU A 132 19.96 -2.99 -20.80
C GLU A 132 20.33 -2.46 -19.41
N TYR A 133 19.50 -2.72 -18.39
CA TYR A 133 19.81 -2.44 -16.99
C TYR A 133 21.13 -3.11 -16.57
N PHE A 134 21.26 -4.43 -16.78
CA PHE A 134 22.48 -5.16 -16.44
C PHE A 134 23.69 -4.70 -17.26
N ARG A 135 23.49 -4.33 -18.54
CA ARG A 135 24.56 -3.79 -19.39
C ARG A 135 25.10 -2.47 -18.86
N ARG A 136 24.25 -1.63 -18.26
CA ARG A 136 24.63 -0.30 -17.77
C ARG A 136 25.10 -0.31 -16.31
N TYR A 137 24.34 -0.93 -15.41
CA TYR A 137 24.54 -0.85 -13.95
C TYR A 137 25.07 -2.15 -13.32
N GLY A 138 25.00 -3.28 -14.03
CA GLY A 138 25.35 -4.59 -13.48
C GLY A 138 24.47 -4.94 -12.29
N LYS A 139 25.09 -5.27 -11.15
CA LYS A 139 24.39 -5.60 -9.89
C LYS A 139 24.18 -4.39 -8.97
N LEU A 140 24.42 -3.17 -9.46
CA LEU A 140 24.28 -1.95 -8.67
C LEU A 140 22.93 -1.31 -8.95
N GLU A 141 22.29 -0.76 -7.92
CA GLU A 141 21.19 0.19 -8.07
C GLU A 141 21.65 1.44 -8.86
N PRO A 142 20.82 2.08 -9.71
CA PRO A 142 21.27 3.20 -10.54
C PRO A 142 21.82 4.38 -9.72
N GLU A 143 21.17 4.75 -8.62
CA GLU A 143 21.65 5.83 -7.72
C GLU A 143 23.03 5.49 -7.13
N LEU A 144 23.23 4.23 -6.71
CA LEU A 144 24.51 3.75 -6.20
C LEU A 144 25.57 3.75 -7.30
N TYR A 145 25.25 3.29 -8.52
CA TYR A 145 26.16 3.27 -9.65
C TYR A 145 26.65 4.68 -10.02
N GLU A 146 25.75 5.65 -10.17
CA GLU A 146 26.11 7.02 -10.54
C GLU A 146 26.93 7.68 -9.41
N ARG A 147 26.52 7.52 -8.14
CA ARG A 147 27.27 8.01 -6.98
C ARG A 147 28.67 7.39 -6.87
N LEU A 148 28.84 6.12 -7.23
CA LEU A 148 30.14 5.46 -7.28
C LEU A 148 31.05 6.03 -8.37
N GLN A 149 30.57 6.71 -9.42
CA GLN A 149 31.45 7.30 -10.43
C GLN A 149 32.33 8.40 -9.83
N ASP A 150 31.71 9.35 -9.12
CA ASP A 150 32.36 10.52 -8.51
C ASP A 150 33.16 10.20 -7.24
N MET A 151 32.87 9.06 -6.60
CA MET A 151 33.46 8.64 -5.34
C MET A 151 34.93 8.19 -5.48
N ARG A 152 35.77 8.50 -4.49
CA ARG A 152 37.15 7.95 -4.43
C ARG A 152 37.15 6.48 -4.04
N SER A 153 38.16 5.73 -4.48
CA SER A 153 38.33 4.30 -4.18
C SER A 153 38.29 3.93 -2.69
N ASP A 154 38.80 4.81 -1.82
CA ASP A 154 38.90 4.61 -0.37
C ASP A 154 37.71 5.18 0.44
N GLU A 155 36.92 6.07 -0.18
CA GLU A 155 35.73 6.64 0.44
C GLU A 155 34.69 5.56 0.65
N LYS A 156 34.00 5.60 1.80
CA LYS A 156 33.01 4.58 2.18
C LYS A 156 31.57 5.06 2.05
N ILE A 157 30.69 4.11 1.80
CA ILE A 157 29.23 4.31 1.84
C ILE A 157 28.56 3.07 2.40
N LYS A 158 27.46 3.27 3.13
CA LYS A 158 26.64 2.19 3.65
C LYS A 158 25.74 1.63 2.55
N VAL A 159 25.78 0.32 2.36
CA VAL A 159 25.01 -0.40 1.32
C VAL A 159 24.25 -1.59 1.90
N GLY A 160 23.14 -1.94 1.27
CA GLY A 160 22.44 -3.21 1.46
C GLY A 160 22.80 -4.18 0.33
N ILE A 161 23.38 -5.33 0.67
CA ILE A 161 23.88 -6.34 -0.26
C ILE A 161 22.94 -7.54 -0.19
N TRP A 162 22.14 -7.73 -1.24
CA TRP A 162 21.30 -8.92 -1.40
C TRP A 162 22.15 -10.09 -1.91
N LEU A 163 21.89 -11.26 -1.36
CA LEU A 163 22.49 -12.52 -1.79
C LEU A 163 21.44 -13.36 -2.53
N THR A 164 21.89 -14.09 -3.55
CA THR A 164 21.04 -14.97 -4.37
C THR A 164 20.25 -15.94 -3.50
N SER A 165 18.91 -15.82 -3.44
CA SER A 165 18.09 -16.63 -2.51
C SER A 165 17.97 -18.09 -2.95
N GLY A 166 17.84 -18.34 -4.26
CA GLY A 166 17.40 -19.63 -4.78
C GLY A 166 16.06 -20.08 -4.19
N ASP A 167 15.81 -21.38 -4.18
CA ASP A 167 14.56 -22.06 -3.80
C ASP A 167 14.13 -21.92 -2.31
N ILE A 168 14.77 -21.03 -1.52
CA ILE A 168 14.42 -20.80 -0.11
C ILE A 168 13.03 -20.14 0.00
N ASN A 169 12.67 -19.29 -0.96
CA ASN A 169 11.36 -18.67 -1.06
C ASN A 169 10.35 -19.63 -1.69
N LYS A 170 9.72 -20.46 -0.86
CA LYS A 170 8.52 -21.22 -1.26
C LYS A 170 7.29 -20.29 -1.25
N PRO A 171 6.35 -20.46 -2.19
CA PRO A 171 5.04 -19.80 -2.12
C PRO A 171 4.32 -20.11 -0.81
N LYS A 172 3.44 -19.21 -0.38
CA LYS A 172 2.47 -19.52 0.68
C LYS A 172 1.63 -20.73 0.22
N PRO A 173 1.40 -21.76 1.06
CA PRO A 173 0.52 -22.86 0.72
C PRO A 173 -0.90 -22.35 0.41
N ASP A 174 -1.53 -22.91 -0.63
CA ASP A 174 -2.88 -22.53 -1.02
C ASP A 174 -3.92 -22.97 0.03
N GLY A 175 -4.77 -22.02 0.46
CA GLY A 175 -6.00 -22.29 1.20
C GLY A 175 -5.83 -22.71 2.67
N GLY A 176 -5.78 -21.73 3.58
CA GLY A 176 -5.93 -21.95 5.02
C GLY A 176 -5.30 -20.85 5.88
N GLU A 177 -5.77 -20.74 7.13
CA GLU A 177 -5.00 -20.09 8.19
C GLU A 177 -3.77 -20.96 8.50
N ILE A 178 -2.61 -20.31 8.66
CA ILE A 178 -1.38 -20.97 9.11
C ILE A 178 -1.39 -20.91 10.63
N SER A 179 -1.24 -22.05 11.32
CA SER A 179 -1.12 -22.03 12.79
C SER A 179 0.19 -21.38 13.22
N GLU A 180 0.19 -20.75 14.40
CA GLU A 180 1.38 -20.11 14.99
C GLU A 180 2.61 -21.06 15.03
N GLU A 181 2.37 -22.35 15.27
CA GLU A 181 3.38 -23.41 15.26
C GLU A 181 4.04 -23.57 13.88
N VAL A 182 3.23 -23.68 12.81
CA VAL A 182 3.73 -23.82 11.43
C VAL A 182 4.41 -22.55 10.95
N GLU A 183 3.91 -21.38 11.34
CA GLU A 183 4.58 -20.10 11.06
C GLU A 183 5.93 -20.01 11.76
N SER A 184 6.00 -20.35 13.05
CA SER A 184 7.24 -20.35 13.85
C SER A 184 8.30 -21.31 13.29
N GLU A 185 7.90 -22.51 12.87
CA GLU A 185 8.78 -23.46 12.16
C GLU A 185 9.27 -22.89 10.83
N MET A 186 8.38 -22.31 10.02
CA MET A 186 8.74 -21.72 8.73
C MET A 186 9.71 -20.53 8.88
N LEU A 187 9.48 -19.65 9.86
CA LEU A 187 10.39 -18.54 10.18
C LEU A 187 11.75 -19.05 10.67
N THR A 188 11.77 -20.10 11.50
CA THR A 188 13.02 -20.73 11.99
C THR A 188 13.82 -21.37 10.85
N SER A 189 13.14 -22.03 9.91
CA SER A 189 13.74 -22.60 8.72
C SER A 189 14.36 -21.52 7.82
N LYS A 190 13.62 -20.43 7.55
CA LYS A 190 14.10 -19.27 6.77
C LYS A 190 15.34 -18.63 7.42
N ARG A 191 15.29 -18.31 8.72
CA ARG A 191 16.43 -17.77 9.49
C ARG A 191 17.70 -18.61 9.32
N SER A 192 17.56 -19.92 9.47
CA SER A 192 18.67 -20.88 9.37
C SER A 192 19.26 -20.95 7.96
N ALA A 193 18.41 -20.88 6.92
CA ALA A 193 18.83 -20.93 5.53
C ALA A 193 19.52 -19.64 5.06
N TYR A 194 19.06 -18.47 5.52
CA TYR A 194 19.71 -17.19 5.21
C TYR A 194 21.05 -17.04 5.92
N ALA A 195 21.13 -17.34 7.22
CA ALA A 195 22.40 -17.29 7.97
C ALA A 195 23.50 -18.16 7.34
N LEU A 196 23.15 -19.32 6.77
CA LEU A 196 24.09 -20.19 6.06
C LEU A 196 24.63 -19.56 4.76
N LYS A 197 23.79 -18.84 4.00
CA LYS A 197 24.21 -18.11 2.79
C LYS A 197 25.06 -16.90 3.14
N GLU A 198 24.60 -16.11 4.11
CA GLU A 198 25.25 -14.89 4.57
C GLU A 198 26.68 -15.13 5.06
N LYS A 199 26.92 -16.26 5.74
CA LYS A 199 28.23 -16.61 6.31
C LYS A 199 29.41 -16.40 5.34
N THR A 200 29.29 -16.82 4.08
CA THR A 200 30.40 -16.73 3.11
C THR A 200 30.77 -15.29 2.78
N LEU A 201 29.78 -14.40 2.68
CA LEU A 201 30.00 -12.97 2.50
C LEU A 201 30.47 -12.32 3.81
N MET A 202 29.89 -12.67 4.95
CA MET A 202 30.31 -12.16 6.27
C MET A 202 31.77 -12.47 6.58
N ASP A 203 32.22 -13.72 6.34
CA ASP A 203 33.62 -14.14 6.51
C ASP A 203 34.55 -13.31 5.61
N PHE A 204 34.16 -13.08 4.34
CA PHE A 204 34.92 -12.28 3.37
C PHE A 204 35.05 -10.81 3.78
N LEU A 205 33.94 -10.18 4.20
CA LEU A 205 33.94 -8.78 4.67
C LEU A 205 34.79 -8.62 5.93
N SER A 206 34.62 -9.55 6.90
CA SER A 206 35.38 -9.56 8.15
C SER A 206 36.88 -9.75 7.92
N ALA A 207 37.26 -10.66 7.00
CA ALA A 207 38.66 -10.89 6.64
C ALA A 207 39.35 -9.68 5.99
N LYS A 208 38.57 -8.76 5.38
CA LYS A 208 39.05 -7.48 4.85
C LYS A 208 38.98 -6.32 5.86
N GLY A 209 38.52 -6.59 7.09
CA GLY A 209 38.38 -5.57 8.14
C GLY A 209 37.21 -4.60 7.89
N PHE A 210 36.22 -5.00 7.10
CA PHE A 210 35.02 -4.19 6.88
C PHE A 210 33.97 -4.42 7.97
N GLU A 211 33.26 -3.34 8.32
CA GLU A 211 32.24 -3.36 9.36
C GLU A 211 30.89 -3.81 8.79
N ILE A 212 30.40 -4.94 9.29
CA ILE A 212 29.05 -5.44 9.01
C ILE A 212 28.12 -4.80 10.05
N THR A 213 27.28 -3.88 9.59
CA THR A 213 26.35 -3.14 10.46
C THR A 213 25.10 -3.95 10.80
N TYR A 214 24.66 -4.85 9.92
CA TYR A 214 23.52 -5.75 10.16
C TYR A 214 23.52 -6.95 9.19
N ALA A 215 22.93 -8.08 9.61
CA ALA A 215 22.60 -9.22 8.75
C ALA A 215 21.14 -9.63 9.02
N CYS A 216 20.37 -9.84 7.96
CA CYS A 216 18.91 -9.95 8.03
C CYS A 216 18.43 -11.36 8.40
N GLN A 217 17.53 -11.45 9.37
CA GLN A 217 16.97 -12.74 9.79
C GLN A 217 15.94 -13.32 8.80
N TYR A 218 15.28 -12.47 8.00
CA TYR A 218 14.12 -12.87 7.18
C TYR A 218 14.28 -12.58 5.67
N ALA A 219 15.46 -12.12 5.27
CA ALA A 219 15.88 -11.96 3.88
C ALA A 219 17.39 -12.23 3.81
N PRO A 220 17.93 -12.73 2.69
CA PRO A 220 19.36 -12.95 2.52
C PRO A 220 20.06 -11.62 2.19
N LEU A 221 20.24 -10.76 3.20
CA LEU A 221 20.58 -9.35 3.05
C LEU A 221 21.53 -8.88 4.16
N ILE A 222 22.68 -8.35 3.76
CA ILE A 222 23.69 -7.82 4.67
C ILE A 222 23.86 -6.32 4.46
N PHE A 223 23.88 -5.55 5.54
CA PHE A 223 24.25 -4.13 5.50
C PHE A 223 25.67 -3.91 6.01
N ALA A 224 26.51 -3.25 5.23
CA ALA A 224 27.89 -2.93 5.58
C ALA A 224 28.29 -1.53 5.10
N GLU A 225 29.28 -0.92 5.74
CA GLU A 225 29.88 0.33 5.29
C GLU A 225 31.20 0.04 4.56
N LEU A 226 31.19 0.22 3.24
CA LEU A 226 32.21 -0.32 2.34
C LEU A 226 32.83 0.75 1.45
N PRO A 227 34.14 0.65 1.14
CA PRO A 227 34.77 1.51 0.14
C PRO A 227 34.32 1.16 -1.28
N LYS A 228 34.37 2.14 -2.19
CA LYS A 228 34.02 1.98 -3.62
C LYS A 228 34.61 0.72 -4.25
N ASP A 229 35.92 0.50 -4.08
CA ASP A 229 36.60 -0.66 -4.68
C ASP A 229 36.05 -2.01 -4.18
N ALA A 230 35.64 -2.09 -2.91
CA ALA A 230 35.02 -3.29 -2.35
C ALA A 230 33.60 -3.49 -2.90
N ILE A 231 32.82 -2.42 -3.09
CA ILE A 231 31.48 -2.51 -3.69
C ILE A 231 31.57 -3.03 -5.13
N MET A 232 32.55 -2.53 -5.91
CA MET A 232 32.83 -3.04 -7.26
C MET A 232 33.34 -4.49 -7.27
N GLU A 233 34.14 -4.91 -6.28
CA GLU A 233 34.54 -6.32 -6.14
C GLU A 233 33.34 -7.22 -5.81
N LEU A 234 32.44 -6.78 -4.93
CA LEU A 234 31.22 -7.49 -4.56
C LEU A 234 30.25 -7.63 -5.74
N SER A 235 30.07 -6.59 -6.57
CA SER A 235 29.16 -6.63 -7.72
C SER A 235 29.57 -7.66 -8.78
N ASN A 236 30.82 -8.13 -8.76
CA ASN A 236 31.33 -9.20 -9.63
C ASN A 236 31.19 -10.61 -9.05
N ARG A 237 30.76 -10.76 -7.78
CA ARG A 237 30.63 -12.08 -7.15
C ARG A 237 29.40 -12.84 -7.63
N PRO A 238 29.44 -14.18 -7.71
CA PRO A 238 28.29 -15.00 -8.12
C PRO A 238 27.26 -15.21 -7.00
N ASP A 239 27.61 -15.02 -5.73
CA ASP A 239 26.70 -15.19 -4.59
C ASP A 239 25.88 -13.92 -4.28
N VAL A 240 26.41 -12.74 -4.61
CA VAL A 240 25.70 -11.45 -4.59
C VAL A 240 24.65 -11.39 -5.70
N ASP A 241 23.47 -10.88 -5.39
CA ASP A 241 22.35 -10.68 -6.32
C ASP A 241 22.31 -9.23 -6.81
N ALA A 242 22.16 -8.28 -5.87
CA ALA A 242 22.13 -6.84 -6.12
C ALA A 242 22.68 -6.05 -4.90
N ILE A 243 23.14 -4.82 -5.13
CA ILE A 243 23.65 -3.91 -4.10
C ILE A 243 22.94 -2.55 -4.23
N TYR A 244 22.38 -2.10 -3.12
CA TYR A 244 21.58 -0.88 -3.01
C TYR A 244 22.21 0.10 -2.03
N ILE A 245 22.00 1.40 -2.22
CA ILE A 245 22.40 2.44 -1.26
C ILE A 245 21.55 2.32 0.02
N SER A 246 22.19 2.39 1.19
CA SER A 246 21.47 2.44 2.46
C SER A 246 20.97 3.86 2.69
N ARG A 247 19.65 4.01 2.81
CA ARG A 247 18.97 5.30 2.99
C ARG A 247 18.65 5.58 4.47
N THR A 248 18.52 6.86 4.77
CA THR A 248 17.80 7.34 5.97
C THR A 248 16.37 7.63 5.53
N TYR A 249 15.39 7.20 6.34
CA TYR A 249 13.97 7.50 6.13
C TYR A 249 13.54 8.60 7.11
N GLU A 250 12.59 9.44 6.72
CA GLU A 250 12.08 10.55 7.51
C GLU A 250 10.57 10.36 7.80
N PRO A 251 9.99 10.94 8.87
CA PRO A 251 8.56 10.79 9.17
C PRO A 251 7.68 11.78 8.39
N GLU A 252 6.69 11.26 7.66
CA GLU A 252 5.82 11.96 6.70
C GLU A 252 4.51 12.50 7.35
N LEU A 253 4.60 13.28 8.45
CA LEU A 253 3.39 13.81 9.12
C LEU A 253 3.60 15.15 9.87
N ASN A 254 4.45 16.05 9.35
CA ASN A 254 4.64 17.40 9.95
C ASN A 254 3.93 18.54 9.20
N SER A 255 3.36 18.28 8.01
CA SER A 255 2.71 19.26 7.14
C SER A 255 1.30 19.64 7.62
N ALA A 256 0.47 18.67 8.00
CA ALA A 256 -0.97 18.83 8.21
C ALA A 256 -1.37 20.03 9.09
N ALA A 257 -0.78 20.22 10.28
CA ALA A 257 -1.16 21.35 11.15
C ALA A 257 -0.73 22.73 10.59
N PRO A 258 0.47 22.88 9.98
CA PRO A 258 0.77 24.01 9.09
C PRO A 258 -0.21 24.19 7.91
N THR A 259 -0.59 23.13 7.20
CA THR A 259 -1.53 23.14 6.06
C THR A 259 -2.88 23.70 6.48
N GLU A 260 -3.46 23.19 7.58
CA GLU A 260 -4.72 23.71 8.14
C GLU A 260 -4.59 25.08 8.83
N LYS A 261 -3.40 25.70 8.76
CA LYS A 261 -3.09 27.00 9.37
C LYS A 261 -3.49 27.05 10.85
N ALA A 262 -3.31 25.92 11.55
CA ALA A 262 -3.68 25.76 12.95
C ALA A 262 -2.95 26.79 13.83
N ASN A 263 -1.74 27.21 13.43
CA ASN A 263 -1.01 28.33 14.04
C ASN A 263 -1.81 29.64 14.12
N VAL A 264 -2.67 29.96 13.15
CA VAL A 264 -3.54 31.16 13.17
C VAL A 264 -4.61 31.05 14.26
N VAL A 265 -5.09 29.84 14.54
CA VAL A 265 -6.09 29.54 15.57
C VAL A 265 -5.43 29.49 16.96
N TRP A 266 -4.29 28.80 17.07
CA TRP A 266 -3.47 28.73 18.29
C TRP A 266 -2.99 30.10 18.77
N ASN A 267 -2.60 30.98 17.84
CA ASN A 267 -2.20 32.37 18.14
C ASN A 267 -3.36 33.23 18.70
N ARG A 268 -4.62 32.76 18.61
CA ARG A 268 -5.79 33.37 19.26
C ARG A 268 -6.11 32.75 20.63
N GLY A 269 -5.26 31.84 21.13
CA GLY A 269 -5.48 31.11 22.38
C GLY A 269 -6.50 29.99 22.29
N ILE A 270 -6.90 29.58 21.08
CA ILE A 270 -7.87 28.49 20.86
C ILE A 270 -7.09 27.20 20.64
N THR A 271 -7.19 26.28 21.60
CA THR A 271 -6.34 25.08 21.71
C THR A 271 -7.14 23.80 22.02
N GLY A 272 -8.47 23.87 22.09
CA GLY A 272 -9.33 22.78 22.58
C GLY A 272 -9.49 22.70 24.10
N THR A 273 -8.83 23.57 24.88
CA THR A 273 -8.92 23.55 26.35
C THR A 273 -10.35 23.63 26.88
N GLY A 274 -10.67 22.70 27.79
CA GLY A 274 -11.99 22.55 28.39
C GLY A 274 -12.99 21.71 27.56
N ILE A 275 -12.66 21.32 26.34
CA ILE A 275 -13.52 20.47 25.49
C ILE A 275 -13.08 19.00 25.62
N LYS A 276 -13.99 18.13 26.02
CA LYS A 276 -13.77 16.67 25.98
C LYS A 276 -14.07 16.12 24.59
N VAL A 277 -13.11 15.43 24.02
CA VAL A 277 -13.23 14.68 22.75
C VAL A 277 -13.15 13.19 23.08
N ALA A 278 -13.97 12.38 22.41
CA ALA A 278 -13.84 10.93 22.44
C ALA A 278 -13.38 10.40 21.09
N VAL A 279 -12.50 9.41 21.13
CA VAL A 279 -12.12 8.58 19.97
C VAL A 279 -12.92 7.30 20.13
N VAL A 280 -13.90 7.09 19.24
CA VAL A 280 -14.85 5.98 19.27
C VAL A 280 -14.41 5.00 18.18
N GLU A 281 -13.73 3.93 18.59
CA GLU A 281 -13.07 2.94 17.72
C GLU A 281 -13.08 1.58 18.47
N ASP A 282 -12.66 0.48 17.85
CA ASP A 282 -12.52 -0.82 18.51
C ASP A 282 -11.28 -0.89 19.43
N GLY A 283 -10.17 -0.27 19.00
CA GLY A 283 -8.90 -0.21 19.74
C GLY A 283 -8.84 0.85 20.85
N GLY A 284 -7.73 0.84 21.59
CA GLY A 284 -7.41 1.80 22.65
C GLY A 284 -6.21 2.71 22.35
N ILE A 285 -6.29 3.96 22.81
CA ILE A 285 -5.21 4.95 22.72
C ILE A 285 -4.06 4.60 23.68
N ALA A 286 -2.80 4.61 23.22
CA ALA A 286 -1.63 4.44 24.08
C ALA A 286 -1.34 5.68 24.97
N PHE A 287 -2.14 5.93 26.01
CA PHE A 287 -1.94 7.09 26.92
C PHE A 287 -0.58 7.09 27.65
N ALA A 288 0.15 5.98 27.69
CA ALA A 288 1.53 5.93 28.18
C ALA A 288 2.55 6.69 27.30
N ASN A 289 2.13 7.20 26.13
CA ASN A 289 2.93 8.08 25.28
C ASN A 289 3.10 9.45 25.95
N SER A 290 4.36 9.87 26.17
CA SER A 290 4.72 11.11 26.86
C SER A 290 4.24 12.42 26.20
N TYR A 291 3.66 12.35 24.99
CA TYR A 291 3.10 13.51 24.29
C TYR A 291 1.57 13.60 24.35
N LEU A 292 0.88 12.60 24.90
CA LEU A 292 -0.57 12.60 25.14
C LEU A 292 -0.88 12.91 26.61
N ALA A 293 -2.12 13.31 26.91
CA ALA A 293 -2.58 13.44 28.29
C ALA A 293 -3.10 12.09 28.81
N ASP A 294 -3.03 11.87 30.14
CA ASP A 294 -3.64 10.69 30.78
C ASP A 294 -5.17 10.72 30.61
N GLY A 295 -5.68 9.87 29.72
CA GLY A 295 -7.10 9.74 29.43
C GLY A 295 -7.83 8.66 30.21
N SER A 296 -8.97 8.22 29.66
CA SER A 296 -9.80 7.16 30.25
C SER A 296 -10.28 6.21 29.16
N TYR A 297 -10.37 4.92 29.49
CA TYR A 297 -10.86 3.87 28.61
C TYR A 297 -12.28 3.46 29.00
N PHE A 298 -13.10 3.10 28.00
CA PHE A 298 -14.34 2.37 28.22
C PHE A 298 -14.05 0.96 28.77
N ASN A 299 -13.25 0.19 28.02
CA ASN A 299 -12.76 -1.12 28.43
C ASN A 299 -11.36 -0.98 29.04
N SER A 300 -11.29 -0.58 30.32
CA SER A 300 -10.02 -0.33 31.03
C SER A 300 -9.28 -1.60 31.50
N ALA A 301 -9.99 -2.73 31.67
CA ALA A 301 -9.39 -4.00 32.07
C ALA A 301 -8.63 -4.69 30.91
N ASN A 302 -9.06 -4.46 29.66
CA ASN A 302 -8.33 -4.81 28.46
C ASN A 302 -8.41 -3.64 27.46
N PRO A 303 -7.47 -2.68 27.53
CA PRO A 303 -7.51 -1.51 26.67
C PRO A 303 -7.44 -1.81 25.16
N ASN A 304 -6.94 -2.98 24.75
CA ASN A 304 -6.67 -3.34 23.35
C ASN A 304 -5.91 -2.22 22.60
N ILE A 305 -4.73 -1.86 23.13
CA ILE A 305 -3.96 -0.71 22.62
C ILE A 305 -3.52 -0.94 21.18
N GLN A 306 -3.88 0.00 20.30
CA GLN A 306 -3.63 -0.08 18.87
C GLN A 306 -3.02 1.22 18.33
N SER A 307 -2.32 1.13 17.21
CA SER A 307 -1.57 2.26 16.62
C SER A 307 -2.46 3.29 15.92
N HIS A 308 -3.60 2.85 15.37
CA HIS A 308 -4.57 3.70 14.66
C HIS A 308 -5.18 4.75 15.60
N GLU A 309 -5.69 4.31 16.76
CA GLU A 309 -6.28 5.16 17.80
C GLU A 309 -5.25 6.09 18.42
N THR A 310 -4.02 5.58 18.59
CA THR A 310 -2.90 6.37 19.09
C THR A 310 -2.50 7.46 18.09
N ALA A 311 -2.58 7.20 16.78
CA ALA A 311 -2.35 8.20 15.74
C ALA A 311 -3.47 9.26 15.72
N ILE A 312 -4.74 8.85 15.81
CA ILE A 312 -5.89 9.75 15.93
C ILE A 312 -5.74 10.65 17.17
N ALA A 313 -5.37 10.07 18.32
CA ALA A 313 -5.10 10.82 19.54
C ALA A 313 -3.97 11.84 19.36
N GLY A 314 -2.91 11.46 18.63
CA GLY A 314 -1.81 12.35 18.26
C GLY A 314 -2.27 13.56 17.43
N ILE A 315 -3.06 13.31 16.39
CA ILE A 315 -3.65 14.35 15.52
C ILE A 315 -4.52 15.32 16.34
N ILE A 316 -5.26 14.81 17.33
CA ILE A 316 -6.12 15.64 18.19
C ILE A 316 -5.31 16.41 19.23
N GLU A 317 -4.60 15.76 20.15
CA GLU A 317 -4.06 16.43 21.36
C GLU A 317 -2.55 16.34 21.58
N SER A 318 -1.75 15.83 20.63
CA SER A 318 -0.29 15.71 20.82
C SER A 318 0.37 17.04 21.24
N THR A 319 1.11 16.99 22.33
CA THR A 319 1.89 18.11 22.88
C THR A 319 3.31 18.20 22.29
N HIS A 320 3.68 17.30 21.37
CA HIS A 320 4.98 17.31 20.70
C HIS A 320 5.25 18.66 20.01
N SER A 321 6.50 19.12 20.02
CA SER A 321 6.88 20.43 19.44
C SER A 321 6.63 20.51 17.93
N THR A 322 7.11 19.50 17.18
CA THR A 322 6.88 19.32 15.74
C THR A 322 5.48 18.76 15.44
N TYR A 323 5.21 17.52 15.85
CA TYR A 323 3.95 16.79 15.59
C TYR A 323 2.83 17.20 16.56
N LYS A 324 2.47 18.49 16.56
CA LYS A 324 1.50 19.06 17.50
C LYS A 324 0.07 18.82 17.03
N GLY A 325 -0.77 18.29 17.91
CA GLY A 325 -2.18 18.06 17.65
C GLY A 325 -2.96 19.38 17.49
N ILE A 326 -4.00 19.37 16.67
CA ILE A 326 -4.82 20.56 16.35
C ILE A 326 -5.44 21.16 17.63
N ALA A 327 -5.82 20.29 18.57
CA ALA A 327 -6.39 20.60 19.87
C ALA A 327 -5.46 20.17 21.03
N TYR A 328 -4.14 20.45 20.93
CA TYR A 328 -3.11 20.12 21.94
C TYR A 328 -3.37 20.63 23.38
N GLY A 329 -4.36 21.50 23.57
CA GLY A 329 -4.79 21.99 24.88
C GLY A 329 -6.02 21.25 25.44
N ALA A 330 -6.56 20.26 24.74
CA ALA A 330 -7.59 19.37 25.25
C ALA A 330 -7.16 18.76 26.60
N PRO A 331 -8.07 18.56 27.56
CA PRO A 331 -7.69 18.21 28.93
C PRO A 331 -7.26 16.74 29.06
N ALA A 332 -7.88 15.86 28.27
CA ALA A 332 -7.61 14.43 28.09
C ALA A 332 -8.67 13.84 27.16
N LEU A 333 -8.30 12.88 26.31
CA LEU A 333 -9.25 12.11 25.49
C LEU A 333 -9.99 11.02 26.27
N LEU A 334 -11.19 10.71 25.78
CA LEU A 334 -11.93 9.51 26.14
C LEU A 334 -11.71 8.45 25.06
N SER A 335 -10.97 7.39 25.38
CA SER A 335 -10.79 6.22 24.52
C SER A 335 -12.03 5.34 24.66
N ALA A 336 -13.00 5.52 23.77
CA ALA A 336 -14.21 4.71 23.70
C ALA A 336 -13.92 3.43 22.92
N ASN A 337 -13.04 2.60 23.49
CA ASN A 337 -12.45 1.39 22.91
C ASN A 337 -13.43 0.20 22.98
N ALA A 338 -14.24 0.05 21.93
CA ALA A 338 -15.37 -0.86 21.85
C ALA A 338 -15.02 -2.36 21.80
N GLN A 339 -13.74 -2.72 21.62
CA GLN A 339 -13.22 -4.08 21.33
C GLN A 339 -13.60 -4.63 19.95
N THR A 340 -14.79 -4.31 19.43
CA THR A 340 -15.21 -4.62 18.06
C THR A 340 -15.77 -3.37 17.35
N LEU A 341 -16.02 -3.48 16.04
CA LEU A 341 -16.76 -2.48 15.25
C LEU A 341 -18.22 -2.88 15.01
N ASP A 342 -18.77 -3.81 15.81
CA ASP A 342 -20.19 -4.19 15.72
C ASP A 342 -21.08 -3.04 16.25
N ASP A 343 -22.29 -2.93 15.70
CA ASP A 343 -23.18 -1.78 15.89
C ASP A 343 -23.45 -1.50 17.39
N ASP A 344 -23.67 -2.54 18.20
CA ASP A 344 -24.03 -2.40 19.62
C ASP A 344 -22.83 -2.13 20.54
N ASP A 345 -21.65 -2.70 20.26
CA ASP A 345 -20.40 -2.38 20.98
C ASP A 345 -20.01 -0.91 20.79
N ILE A 346 -20.07 -0.41 19.55
CA ILE A 346 -19.79 1.00 19.21
C ILE A 346 -20.83 1.95 19.83
N ILE A 347 -22.11 1.57 19.85
CA ILE A 347 -23.16 2.32 20.56
C ILE A 347 -22.87 2.38 22.07
N GLY A 348 -22.52 1.25 22.70
CA GLY A 348 -22.19 1.20 24.12
C GLY A 348 -21.00 2.09 24.49
N ALA A 349 -19.94 2.05 23.69
CA ALA A 349 -18.76 2.90 23.85
C ALA A 349 -19.08 4.40 23.63
N THR A 350 -19.94 4.71 22.65
CA THR A 350 -20.44 6.07 22.38
C THR A 350 -21.25 6.61 23.57
N GLU A 351 -22.18 5.84 24.12
CA GLU A 351 -22.98 6.24 25.27
C GLU A 351 -22.12 6.44 26.53
N TRP A 352 -21.14 5.56 26.77
CA TRP A 352 -20.14 5.76 27.82
C TRP A 352 -19.37 7.08 27.64
N ALA A 353 -18.94 7.42 26.42
CA ALA A 353 -18.25 8.68 26.15
C ALA A 353 -19.13 9.91 26.41
N ILE A 354 -20.40 9.87 25.97
CA ILE A 354 -21.38 10.93 26.20
C ILE A 354 -21.63 11.13 27.71
N ASN A 355 -21.78 10.02 28.46
CA ASN A 355 -21.97 10.03 29.92
C ASN A 355 -20.74 10.58 30.66
N ASN A 356 -19.53 10.31 30.16
CA ASN A 356 -18.28 10.90 30.67
C ASN A 356 -18.05 12.36 30.20
N GLY A 357 -18.98 12.92 29.44
CA GLY A 357 -19.05 14.33 29.10
C GLY A 357 -18.40 14.71 27.78
N ALA A 358 -18.11 13.75 26.88
CA ALA A 358 -17.69 14.04 25.51
C ALA A 358 -18.61 15.08 24.86
N ARG A 359 -18.05 16.02 24.11
CA ARG A 359 -18.77 16.99 23.28
C ARG A 359 -18.58 16.71 21.79
N ILE A 360 -17.41 16.19 21.45
CA ILE A 360 -17.03 15.76 20.11
C ILE A 360 -16.80 14.24 20.16
N LEU A 361 -17.32 13.53 19.16
CA LEU A 361 -17.15 12.10 18.94
C LEU A 361 -16.43 11.96 17.59
N SER A 362 -15.18 11.48 17.61
CA SER A 362 -14.36 11.19 16.43
C SER A 362 -14.47 9.71 16.08
N ASN A 363 -14.71 9.42 14.80
CA ASN A 363 -14.97 8.06 14.29
C ASN A 363 -14.24 7.88 12.96
N SER A 364 -13.33 6.91 12.88
CA SER A 364 -12.46 6.72 11.71
C SER A 364 -12.75 5.41 10.97
N TRP A 365 -13.62 4.57 11.52
CA TRP A 365 -14.23 3.38 10.94
C TRP A 365 -15.41 3.69 10.01
N GLY A 366 -15.91 2.67 9.29
CA GLY A 366 -17.16 2.76 8.53
C GLY A 366 -17.37 1.61 7.53
N SER A 367 -18.61 1.45 7.07
CA SER A 367 -19.03 0.37 6.17
C SER A 367 -19.57 0.88 4.83
N ASP A 368 -19.23 0.22 3.71
CA ASP A 368 -19.78 0.57 2.39
C ASP A 368 -21.15 -0.10 2.22
N THR A 369 -22.19 0.61 2.61
CA THR A 369 -23.59 0.19 2.50
C THR A 369 -24.18 0.42 1.10
N ASN A 370 -23.33 0.64 0.08
CA ASN A 370 -23.73 1.05 -1.27
C ASN A 370 -24.65 2.27 -1.24
N LEU A 371 -24.25 3.29 -0.46
CA LEU A 371 -24.95 4.58 -0.29
C LEU A 371 -26.37 4.49 0.31
N GLN A 372 -26.76 3.33 0.86
CA GLN A 372 -28.02 3.12 1.57
C GLN A 372 -27.88 3.37 3.07
N LEU A 373 -28.87 4.02 3.68
CA LEU A 373 -28.90 4.27 5.12
C LEU A 373 -28.94 2.96 5.92
N SER A 374 -28.14 2.92 6.98
CA SER A 374 -28.08 1.87 7.99
C SER A 374 -28.69 2.31 9.34
N SER A 375 -28.75 1.36 10.28
CA SER A 375 -28.99 1.60 11.71
C SER A 375 -28.07 2.67 12.27
N MET A 376 -26.76 2.53 12.05
CA MET A 376 -25.74 3.41 12.61
C MET A 376 -25.82 4.85 12.09
N ASP A 377 -26.10 5.06 10.79
CA ASP A 377 -26.35 6.40 10.23
C ASP A 377 -27.45 7.13 11.00
N ARG A 378 -28.55 6.42 11.31
CA ARG A 378 -29.69 6.97 12.04
C ARG A 378 -29.40 7.16 13.53
N TYR A 379 -28.61 6.28 14.15
CA TYR A 379 -28.21 6.40 15.55
C TYR A 379 -27.35 7.65 15.76
N LEU A 380 -26.27 7.82 15.00
CA LEU A 380 -25.39 8.98 15.18
C LEU A 380 -26.06 10.29 14.74
N ASP A 381 -26.92 10.28 13.72
CA ASP A 381 -27.76 11.43 13.38
C ASP A 381 -28.67 11.86 14.56
N HIS A 382 -29.29 10.89 15.25
CA HIS A 382 -30.07 11.13 16.45
C HIS A 382 -29.22 11.66 17.61
N VAL A 383 -28.01 11.14 17.80
CA VAL A 383 -27.05 11.62 18.81
C VAL A 383 -26.65 13.08 18.58
N VAL A 384 -26.42 13.48 17.32
CA VAL A 384 -26.16 14.90 17.02
C VAL A 384 -27.39 15.75 17.34
N TRP A 385 -28.55 15.39 16.78
CA TRP A 385 -29.76 16.22 16.84
C TRP A 385 -30.38 16.31 18.24
N SER A 386 -30.40 15.20 18.98
CA SER A 386 -31.18 15.08 20.23
C SER A 386 -30.31 15.21 21.48
N ASN A 387 -29.04 14.80 21.41
CA ASN A 387 -28.10 14.88 22.53
C ASN A 387 -27.14 16.07 22.42
N TYR A 388 -27.17 16.83 21.32
CA TYR A 388 -26.31 17.99 21.05
C TYR A 388 -24.82 17.64 21.16
N ARG A 389 -24.40 16.67 20.35
CA ARG A 389 -23.00 16.22 20.23
C ARG A 389 -22.50 16.46 18.82
N THR A 390 -21.26 16.87 18.69
CA THR A 390 -20.62 16.97 17.36
C THR A 390 -20.08 15.60 17.01
N VAL A 391 -20.62 14.97 15.97
CA VAL A 391 -20.07 13.72 15.42
C VAL A 391 -19.25 14.09 14.19
N VAL A 392 -17.97 13.73 14.23
CA VAL A 392 -17.03 13.84 13.12
C VAL A 392 -16.71 12.42 12.68
N LYS A 393 -16.82 12.14 11.37
CA LYS A 393 -16.56 10.80 10.83
C LYS A 393 -15.90 10.87 9.46
N SER A 394 -14.94 9.98 9.21
CA SER A 394 -14.18 9.92 7.95
C SER A 394 -15.09 9.60 6.75
N ALA A 395 -14.92 10.23 5.59
CA ALA A 395 -15.77 9.93 4.42
C ALA A 395 -15.67 8.46 3.98
N GLY A 396 -14.52 7.84 4.25
CA GLY A 396 -14.17 6.47 3.86
C GLY A 396 -13.05 6.46 2.82
N ASN A 397 -12.45 5.28 2.66
CA ASN A 397 -11.26 5.09 1.81
C ASN A 397 -11.62 4.36 0.49
N LYS A 398 -12.72 4.75 -0.16
CA LYS A 398 -13.26 4.03 -1.35
C LYS A 398 -12.88 4.64 -2.70
N GLY A 399 -12.37 5.87 -2.73
CA GLY A 399 -11.75 6.57 -3.87
C GLY A 399 -12.05 6.07 -5.27
N THR A 400 -11.04 5.55 -5.96
CA THR A 400 -11.13 5.00 -7.33
C THR A 400 -11.90 3.69 -7.46
N GLY A 401 -12.29 3.06 -6.35
CA GLY A 401 -13.17 1.89 -6.32
C GLY A 401 -14.64 2.29 -6.43
N SER A 402 -15.43 2.04 -5.38
CA SER A 402 -16.82 2.51 -5.37
C SER A 402 -16.91 4.04 -5.29
N GLY A 403 -15.93 4.72 -4.68
CA GLY A 403 -15.99 6.14 -4.34
C GLY A 403 -17.06 6.50 -3.31
N ASN A 404 -17.81 5.52 -2.81
CA ASN A 404 -18.95 5.71 -1.92
C ASN A 404 -18.52 6.30 -0.58
N VAL A 405 -19.19 7.36 -0.14
CA VAL A 405 -19.16 7.78 1.26
C VAL A 405 -19.72 6.63 2.12
N THR A 406 -18.97 6.17 3.12
CA THR A 406 -19.35 5.00 3.94
C THR A 406 -20.27 5.38 5.09
N SER A 407 -21.19 4.49 5.47
CA SER A 407 -21.90 4.61 6.75
C SER A 407 -20.88 4.72 7.91
N PRO A 408 -21.13 5.55 8.94
CA PRO A 408 -22.37 6.32 9.18
C PRO A 408 -22.47 7.72 8.55
N CYS A 409 -21.61 8.12 7.60
CA CYS A 409 -21.67 9.47 7.02
C CYS A 409 -22.98 9.80 6.29
N LEU A 410 -23.87 8.84 6.00
CA LEU A 410 -25.05 9.07 5.18
C LEU A 410 -26.15 9.83 5.97
N GLY A 411 -26.17 9.72 7.31
CA GLY A 411 -27.06 10.50 8.19
C GLY A 411 -26.82 12.02 8.12
N TYR A 412 -27.87 12.82 8.23
CA TYR A 412 -27.89 14.24 7.82
C TYR A 412 -26.98 15.16 8.63
N ASN A 413 -26.85 14.93 9.94
CA ASN A 413 -26.28 15.89 10.88
C ASN A 413 -24.79 15.66 11.21
N MET A 414 -24.13 14.70 10.56
CA MET A 414 -22.71 14.37 10.80
C MET A 414 -21.74 15.21 9.96
N ILE A 415 -20.62 15.61 10.56
CA ILE A 415 -19.52 16.24 9.84
C ILE A 415 -18.72 15.13 9.14
N THR A 416 -18.82 15.10 7.81
CA THR A 416 -18.12 14.14 6.95
C THR A 416 -16.81 14.74 6.47
N ILE A 417 -15.69 14.09 6.81
CA ILE A 417 -14.33 14.57 6.52
C ILE A 417 -13.74 13.80 5.34
N GLY A 418 -13.48 14.50 4.22
CA GLY A 418 -12.68 13.96 3.12
C GLY A 418 -11.18 14.08 3.44
N ALA A 419 -10.33 13.46 2.63
CA ALA A 419 -8.88 13.60 2.74
C ALA A 419 -8.28 14.33 1.53
N ILE A 420 -7.27 15.16 1.80
CA ILE A 420 -6.39 15.76 0.80
C ILE A 420 -4.99 15.15 0.90
N ASP A 421 -4.21 15.34 -0.15
CA ASP A 421 -2.78 15.06 -0.24
C ASP A 421 -2.12 16.43 -0.44
N ASP A 422 -1.50 16.94 0.63
CA ASP A 422 -0.91 18.29 0.74
C ASP A 422 0.55 18.38 0.27
N LYS A 423 1.05 17.29 -0.35
CA LYS A 423 2.40 17.17 -0.89
C LYS A 423 3.52 17.41 0.14
N ASP A 424 3.23 17.19 1.42
CA ASP A 424 4.09 17.55 2.55
C ASP A 424 4.46 19.05 2.58
N THR A 425 3.64 19.92 1.97
CA THR A 425 3.81 21.37 1.98
C THR A 425 2.73 22.04 2.83
N SER A 426 2.97 23.29 3.23
CA SER A 426 1.98 24.13 3.92
C SER A 426 1.21 25.07 2.99
N SER A 427 1.28 24.83 1.68
CA SER A 427 0.74 25.69 0.63
C SER A 427 -0.29 24.95 -0.20
N TRP A 428 -1.54 25.42 -0.16
CA TRP A 428 -2.69 24.86 -0.90
C TRP A 428 -2.60 24.99 -2.45
N SER A 429 -1.41 25.23 -2.99
CA SER A 429 -1.16 25.46 -4.42
C SER A 429 -1.21 24.19 -5.26
N ASP A 430 -0.84 23.07 -4.64
CA ASP A 430 -0.59 21.77 -5.24
C ASP A 430 -1.32 20.63 -4.50
N ASP A 431 -2.04 20.96 -3.43
CA ASP A 431 -2.99 20.09 -2.75
C ASP A 431 -4.02 19.51 -3.72
N ILE A 432 -4.20 18.20 -3.65
CA ILE A 432 -5.22 17.47 -4.41
C ILE A 432 -6.08 16.65 -3.46
N MET A 433 -7.31 16.31 -3.85
CA MET A 433 -8.08 15.31 -3.10
C MET A 433 -7.29 14.00 -3.10
N TRP A 434 -7.10 13.40 -1.92
CA TRP A 434 -6.40 12.13 -1.80
C TRP A 434 -7.12 11.05 -2.62
N SER A 435 -6.38 10.28 -3.41
CA SER A 435 -6.95 9.35 -4.41
C SER A 435 -7.85 8.26 -3.82
N LYS A 436 -7.73 7.98 -2.51
CA LYS A 436 -8.57 7.04 -1.77
C LYS A 436 -9.75 7.70 -1.06
N SER A 437 -9.81 9.02 -0.92
CA SER A 437 -10.94 9.71 -0.28
C SER A 437 -12.26 9.35 -0.98
N SER A 438 -13.23 8.84 -0.24
CA SER A 438 -14.61 8.72 -0.71
C SER A 438 -15.19 10.11 -1.01
N TYR A 439 -16.10 10.18 -1.98
CA TYR A 439 -16.65 11.45 -2.48
C TYR A 439 -18.07 11.38 -3.05
N LYS A 440 -18.64 10.18 -3.28
CA LYS A 440 -19.99 10.04 -3.86
C LYS A 440 -21.06 10.19 -2.78
N ASP A 441 -22.02 11.07 -3.07
CA ASP A 441 -23.15 11.38 -2.20
C ASP A 441 -24.09 10.19 -1.94
N PRO A 442 -24.74 10.12 -0.77
CA PRO A 442 -25.82 9.17 -0.47
C PRO A 442 -26.93 9.17 -1.52
N ILE A 443 -27.55 8.01 -1.73
CA ILE A 443 -28.76 7.93 -2.55
C ILE A 443 -29.89 8.72 -1.86
N SER A 444 -30.53 9.61 -2.61
CA SER A 444 -31.75 10.32 -2.22
C SER A 444 -32.79 10.31 -3.34
N PRO A 445 -34.07 9.99 -3.06
CA PRO A 445 -35.19 10.18 -3.98
C PRO A 445 -35.41 11.64 -4.44
N HIS A 446 -34.79 12.62 -3.76
CA HIS A 446 -34.98 14.05 -4.00
C HIS A 446 -33.67 14.79 -4.35
N ASN A 447 -32.55 14.06 -4.48
CA ASN A 447 -31.22 14.61 -4.74
C ASN A 447 -30.79 15.72 -3.73
N ASP A 448 -31.30 15.63 -2.50
CA ASP A 448 -31.13 16.60 -1.40
C ASP A 448 -30.04 16.20 -0.39
N ARG A 449 -29.41 15.02 -0.56
CA ARG A 449 -28.39 14.47 0.34
C ARG A 449 -26.96 14.80 -0.07
N VAL A 450 -26.73 16.00 -0.61
CA VAL A 450 -25.38 16.49 -0.88
C VAL A 450 -24.60 16.54 0.43
N LYS A 451 -23.57 15.69 0.56
CA LYS A 451 -22.58 15.77 1.63
C LYS A 451 -21.65 16.91 1.27
N LYS A 452 -21.83 18.03 1.95
CA LYS A 452 -20.78 19.03 2.08
C LYS A 452 -19.65 18.39 2.89
N MET A 453 -18.80 17.62 2.21
CA MET A 453 -17.55 17.17 2.77
C MET A 453 -16.77 18.40 3.16
N VAL A 454 -16.32 18.44 4.40
CA VAL A 454 -15.27 19.38 4.77
C VAL A 454 -13.99 18.77 4.22
N GLN A 455 -13.64 19.19 3.01
CA GLN A 455 -12.26 19.34 2.61
C GLN A 455 -11.87 20.71 3.13
N GLU A 456 -11.07 20.75 4.20
CA GLU A 456 -10.33 21.97 4.53
C GLU A 456 -9.34 22.22 3.36
N ARG A 457 -9.13 23.50 3.01
CA ARG A 457 -8.86 23.92 1.62
C ARG A 457 -8.18 25.28 1.55
#